data_AF-X0SUY0-F1
#
_entry.id   AF-X0SUY0-F1
#
_cell.length_a   1.000
_cell.length_b   1.000
_cell.length_c   1.000
_cell.angle_alpha   90.00
_cell.angle_beta   90.00
_cell.angle_gamma   90.00
#
_symmetry.space_group_name_H-M   'P 1'
#
loop_
_entity.id
_entity.type
_entity.pdbx_description
1 polymer ?
#
loop_
_entity_poly.entity_id
_entity_poly.type
_entity_poly.pdbx_seq_one_letter_code
_entity_poly.pdbx_strand_id
1 'polypeptide(L)'
;MRGKKRSYIYLAGNISGDDRTYIWREEFTKLMEDAIQGGDVVIVDPCANPFNQGIRKFSSSGGEFVMEARKRSQRILRAKDYQLVKMCNLVVVNLHLVDPTKPMIGTVQELAWAND
;
A
#
# COMPACT_ATOMS: atom_id res chain seq x y z
N MET A 1 12.20 -28.66 14.94
CA MET A 1 11.21 -28.31 13.90
C MET A 1 11.73 -27.08 13.16
N ARG A 2 12.03 -27.16 11.86
CA ARG A 2 12.37 -25.97 11.07
C ARG A 2 11.10 -25.13 10.93
N GLY A 3 11.10 -23.89 11.45
CA GLY A 3 9.97 -22.99 11.28
C GLY A 3 9.68 -22.79 9.79
N LYS A 4 8.43 -22.99 9.37
CA LYS A 4 7.99 -22.68 8.00
C LYS A 4 8.30 -21.22 7.71
N LYS A 5 9.02 -20.96 6.62
CA LYS A 5 9.40 -19.61 6.20
C LYS A 5 8.16 -18.92 5.65
N ARG A 6 7.74 -17.81 6.27
CA ARG A 6 6.65 -16.98 5.76
C ARG A 6 7.10 -16.25 4.49
N SER A 7 6.21 -16.15 3.53
CA SER A 7 6.34 -15.32 2.34
C SER A 7 5.54 -14.02 2.52
N TYR A 8 6.08 -12.91 2.06
CA TYR A 8 5.48 -11.59 2.21
C TYR A 8 5.18 -11.01 0.83
N ILE A 9 3.97 -10.48 0.64
CA ILE A 9 3.51 -9.90 -0.62
C ILE A 9 3.15 -8.44 -0.39
N TYR A 10 3.84 -7.52 -1.08
CA TYR A 10 3.55 -6.08 -1.02
C TYR A 10 2.53 -5.68 -2.08
N LEU A 11 1.52 -4.87 -1.70
CA LEU A 11 0.49 -4.37 -2.61
C LEU A 11 0.76 -2.93 -3.04
N ALA A 12 1.39 -2.77 -4.20
CA ALA A 12 1.66 -1.48 -4.80
C ALA A 12 0.49 -1.03 -5.70
N GLY A 13 0.18 0.26 -5.70
CA GLY A 13 -0.88 0.80 -6.56
C GLY A 13 -1.33 2.19 -6.16
N ASN A 14 -2.04 2.86 -7.06
CA ASN A 14 -2.48 4.25 -6.88
C ASN A 14 -3.23 4.45 -5.56
N ILE A 15 -2.91 5.52 -4.83
CA ILE A 15 -3.59 5.93 -3.60
C ILE A 15 -4.41 7.19 -3.90
N SER A 16 -5.73 7.05 -3.88
CA SER A 16 -6.67 8.14 -4.16
C SER A 16 -7.81 8.16 -3.13
N GLY A 17 -8.73 9.12 -3.26
CA GLY A 17 -9.95 9.14 -2.45
C GLY A 17 -11.04 8.21 -3.01
N ASP A 18 -10.82 7.59 -4.17
CA ASP A 18 -11.76 6.67 -4.80
C ASP A 18 -11.69 5.30 -4.12
N ASP A 19 -12.85 4.75 -3.74
CA ASP A 19 -12.92 3.47 -3.03
C ASP A 19 -12.31 2.30 -3.81
N ARG A 20 -12.27 2.36 -5.15
CA ARG A 20 -11.66 1.32 -5.99
C ARG A 20 -10.18 1.12 -5.66
N THR A 21 -9.49 2.15 -5.18
CA THR A 21 -8.11 2.04 -4.65
C THR A 21 -8.01 1.03 -3.51
N TYR A 22 -9.03 0.92 -2.66
CA TYR A 22 -9.01 0.08 -1.45
C TYR A 22 -9.65 -1.28 -1.71
N ILE A 23 -10.76 -1.31 -2.45
CA ILE A 23 -11.52 -2.53 -2.74
C ILE A 23 -10.62 -3.62 -3.35
N TRP A 24 -9.77 -3.30 -4.33
CA TRP A 24 -8.94 -4.33 -4.96
C TRP A 24 -7.94 -4.98 -3.97
N ARG A 25 -7.47 -4.22 -2.97
CA ARG A 25 -6.53 -4.71 -1.96
C ARG A 25 -7.23 -5.67 -1.00
N GLU A 26 -8.44 -5.30 -0.59
CA GLU A 26 -9.30 -6.13 0.26
C GLU A 26 -9.66 -7.44 -0.45
N GLU A 27 -10.11 -7.37 -1.71
CA GLU A 27 -10.45 -8.54 -2.53
C GLU A 27 -9.23 -9.44 -2.78
N PHE A 28 -8.08 -8.86 -3.13
CA PHE A 28 -6.84 -9.63 -3.32
C PHE A 28 -6.42 -10.33 -2.02
N THR A 29 -6.48 -9.63 -0.89
CA THR A 29 -6.13 -10.21 0.42
C THR A 29 -7.02 -11.40 0.74
N LYS A 30 -8.34 -11.25 0.57
CA LYS A 30 -9.30 -12.33 0.79
C LYS A 30 -9.05 -13.53 -0.11
N LEU A 31 -8.82 -13.31 -1.40
CA LEU A 31 -8.49 -14.39 -2.36
C LEU A 31 -7.24 -15.16 -1.94
N MET A 32 -6.21 -14.47 -1.44
CA MET A 32 -4.97 -15.09 -0.98
C MET A 32 -5.16 -15.87 0.33
N GLU A 33 -5.96 -15.36 1.25
CA GLU A 33 -6.33 -16.05 2.50
C GLU A 33 -7.10 -17.35 2.20
N ASP A 34 -8.06 -17.30 1.28
CA ASP A 34 -8.87 -18.46 0.87
C ASP A 34 -8.01 -19.50 0.12
N ALA A 35 -7.08 -19.06 -0.73
CA ALA A 35 -6.25 -19.95 -1.55
C ALA A 35 -5.13 -20.64 -0.75
N ILE A 36 -4.62 -20.00 0.31
CA ILE A 36 -3.45 -20.48 1.06
C ILE A 36 -3.89 -20.95 2.44
N GLN A 37 -4.38 -22.19 2.50
CA GLN A 37 -4.89 -22.88 3.70
C GLN A 37 -3.83 -23.16 4.81
N GLY A 38 -2.76 -22.38 4.91
CA GLY A 38 -1.63 -22.63 5.81
C GLY A 38 -1.01 -21.42 6.50
N GLY A 39 -1.48 -20.19 6.24
CA GLY A 39 -0.98 -18.98 6.91
C GLY A 39 0.50 -18.66 6.63
N ASP A 40 1.07 -19.27 5.59
CA ASP A 40 2.47 -19.10 5.21
C ASP A 40 2.69 -17.84 4.35
N VAL A 41 1.64 -17.09 4.04
CA VAL A 41 1.70 -15.83 3.28
C VAL A 41 1.15 -14.68 4.12
N VAL A 42 1.88 -13.57 4.11
CA VAL A 42 1.50 -12.32 4.77
C VAL A 42 1.34 -11.25 3.70
N ILE A 43 0.14 -10.67 3.63
CA ILE A 43 -0.15 -9.55 2.74
C ILE A 43 0.25 -8.24 3.44
N VAL A 44 1.02 -7.42 2.75
CA VAL A 44 1.51 -6.12 3.23
C VAL A 44 0.83 -5.04 2.41
N ASP A 45 -0.20 -4.43 2.98
CA ASP A 45 -0.90 -3.28 2.39
C ASP A 45 -0.35 -1.97 2.96
N PRO A 46 0.34 -1.12 2.16
CA PRO A 46 0.80 0.19 2.62
C PRO A 46 -0.36 1.13 2.98
N CYS A 47 -1.58 0.87 2.48
CA CYS A 47 -2.78 1.66 2.76
C CYS A 47 -3.46 1.30 4.09
N ALA A 48 -3.17 0.14 4.67
CA ALA A 48 -3.71 -0.31 5.95
C ALA A 48 -3.03 0.40 7.14
N ASN A 49 -3.14 1.74 7.18
CA ASN A 49 -2.61 2.53 8.28
C ASN A 49 -3.57 3.67 8.70
N PRO A 50 -3.47 4.17 9.96
CA PRO A 50 -4.37 5.19 10.48
C PRO A 50 -4.36 6.50 9.68
N PHE A 51 -3.24 6.84 9.03
CA PHE A 51 -3.12 8.05 8.24
C PHE A 51 -3.96 7.96 6.96
N ASN A 52 -3.87 6.85 6.22
CA ASN A 52 -4.64 6.62 5.00
C ASN A 52 -6.13 6.38 5.30
N GLN A 53 -6.46 5.72 6.41
CA GLN A 53 -7.83 5.66 6.92
C GLN A 53 -8.36 7.05 7.32
N GLY A 54 -7.49 7.92 7.82
CA GLY A 54 -7.79 9.32 8.08
C GLY A 54 -8.13 10.09 6.80
N ILE A 55 -7.34 9.95 5.73
CA ILE A 55 -7.63 10.58 4.43
C ILE A 55 -9.01 10.16 3.89
N ARG A 56 -9.37 8.88 4.05
CA ARG A 56 -10.70 8.35 3.67
C ARG A 56 -11.84 9.00 4.46
N LYS A 57 -11.58 9.47 5.69
CA LYS A 57 -12.54 10.17 6.57
C LYS A 57 -12.53 11.70 6.41
N PHE A 58 -11.40 12.30 6.04
CA PHE A 58 -11.17 13.75 6.03
C PHE A 58 -11.18 14.40 4.63
N SER A 59 -11.33 13.62 3.55
CA SER A 59 -11.53 14.17 2.18
C SER A 59 -12.77 15.09 2.07
N SER A 60 -13.59 15.17 3.11
CA SER A 60 -14.78 16.00 3.24
C SER A 60 -14.60 17.32 4.01
N SER A 61 -13.45 17.60 4.65
CA SER A 61 -13.26 18.84 5.43
C SER A 61 -11.85 19.44 5.24
N GLY A 62 -11.78 20.46 4.37
CA GLY A 62 -10.55 21.17 4.03
C GLY A 62 -9.94 21.94 5.22
N GLY A 63 -8.61 21.87 5.37
CA GLY A 63 -7.86 22.67 6.34
C GLY A 63 -6.35 22.72 6.03
N GLU A 64 -5.80 23.93 5.94
CA GLU A 64 -4.41 24.21 5.55
C GLU A 64 -3.36 23.76 6.59
N PHE A 65 -3.73 23.56 7.86
CA PHE A 65 -2.86 23.03 8.92
C PHE A 65 -2.38 21.58 8.64
N VAL A 66 -3.04 20.88 7.72
CA VAL A 66 -2.71 19.52 7.28
C VAL A 66 -1.44 19.49 6.43
N MET A 67 -1.04 20.57 5.75
CA MET A 67 0.00 20.51 4.72
C MET A 67 1.42 20.26 5.24
N GLU A 68 1.82 20.88 6.35
CA GLU A 68 3.18 20.72 6.89
C GLU A 68 3.36 19.37 7.62
N ALA A 69 2.36 18.98 8.40
CA ALA A 69 2.25 17.64 8.97
C ALA A 69 2.23 16.56 7.87
N ARG A 70 1.55 16.82 6.74
CA ARG A 70 1.53 15.94 5.56
C ARG A 70 2.90 15.80 4.92
N LYS A 71 3.68 16.87 4.76
CA LYS A 71 5.06 16.79 4.22
C LYS A 71 6.00 15.97 5.11
N ARG A 72 5.94 16.17 6.43
CA ARG A 72 6.76 15.40 7.38
C ARG A 72 6.35 13.93 7.44
N SER A 73 5.04 13.66 7.47
CA SER A 73 4.48 12.31 7.37
C SER A 73 4.85 11.63 6.06
N GLN A 74 4.83 12.35 4.93
CA GLN A 74 5.22 11.80 3.62
C GLN A 74 6.67 11.30 3.57
N ARG A 75 7.62 12.01 4.21
CA ARG A 75 9.01 11.54 4.28
C ARG A 75 9.13 10.25 5.08
N ILE A 76 8.44 10.17 6.22
CA ILE A 76 8.43 8.98 7.06
C ILE A 76 7.76 7.80 6.33
N LEU A 77 6.62 8.06 5.67
CA LEU A 77 5.89 7.08 4.89
C LEU A 77 6.76 6.53 3.75
N ARG A 78 7.46 7.39 3.01
CA ARG A 78 8.35 6.96 1.92
C ARG A 78 9.45 6.01 2.39
N ALA A 79 10.11 6.33 3.50
CA ALA A 79 11.16 5.46 4.07
C ALA A 79 10.57 4.13 4.58
N LYS A 80 9.38 4.18 5.17
CA LYS A 80 8.64 2.99 5.60
C LYS A 80 8.28 2.10 4.40
N ASP A 81 7.71 2.69 3.34
CA ASP A 81 7.28 1.97 2.14
C ASP A 81 8.48 1.30 1.45
N TYR A 82 9.63 1.98 1.37
CA TYR A 82 10.87 1.37 0.90
C TYR A 82 11.25 0.11 1.70
N GLN A 83 11.23 0.17 3.03
CA GLN A 83 11.53 -0.99 3.87
C GLN A 83 10.51 -2.12 3.68
N LEU A 84 9.22 -1.78 3.55
CA LEU A 84 8.15 -2.74 3.30
C LEU A 84 8.32 -3.45 1.95
N VAL A 85 8.74 -2.73 0.91
CA VAL A 85 9.06 -3.33 -0.39
C VAL A 85 10.24 -4.29 -0.26
N LYS A 86 11.34 -3.87 0.39
CA LYS A 86 12.56 -4.69 0.52
C LYS A 86 12.40 -5.93 1.40
N MET A 87 11.46 -5.93 2.35
CA MET A 87 11.19 -7.13 3.17
C MET A 87 10.29 -8.16 2.46
N CYS A 88 9.60 -7.76 1.38
CA CYS A 88 8.66 -8.63 0.69
C CYS A 88 9.36 -9.54 -0.33
N ASN A 89 8.78 -10.72 -0.54
CA ASN A 89 9.25 -11.70 -1.51
C ASN A 89 8.65 -11.47 -2.90
N LEU A 90 7.47 -10.85 -2.93
CA LEU A 90 6.75 -10.53 -4.15
C LEU A 90 6.13 -9.13 -4.00
N VAL A 91 6.08 -8.41 -5.12
CA VAL A 91 5.34 -7.16 -5.23
C VAL A 91 4.24 -7.38 -6.27
N VAL A 92 2.99 -7.18 -5.85
CA VAL A 92 1.83 -7.20 -6.74
C VAL A 92 1.42 -5.76 -7.01
N VAL A 93 1.34 -5.40 -8.29
CA VAL A 93 1.17 -4.00 -8.70
C VAL A 93 -0.12 -3.82 -9.46
N ASN A 94 -0.98 -2.94 -8.97
CA ASN A 94 -2.13 -2.45 -9.71
C ASN A 94 -1.76 -1.15 -10.45
N LEU A 95 -1.61 -1.24 -11.77
CA LEU A 95 -1.29 -0.11 -12.66
C LEU A 95 -2.53 0.62 -13.19
N HIS A 96 -3.72 0.31 -12.67
CA HIS A 96 -4.93 1.02 -13.04
C HIS A 96 -4.95 2.43 -12.45
N LEU A 97 -5.01 3.44 -13.32
CA LEU A 97 -5.11 4.83 -12.93
C LEU A 97 -6.58 5.21 -12.75
N VAL A 98 -7.02 5.18 -11.50
CA VAL A 98 -8.41 5.50 -11.10
C VAL A 98 -8.68 7.02 -11.12
N ASP A 99 -7.68 7.82 -10.71
CA ASP A 99 -7.74 9.27 -10.62
C ASP A 99 -6.67 9.89 -11.53
N PRO A 100 -7.04 10.47 -12.69
CA PRO A 100 -6.09 11.09 -13.63
C PRO A 100 -5.28 12.24 -13.03
N THR A 101 -5.77 12.86 -11.96
CA THR A 101 -5.10 13.99 -11.29
C THR A 101 -4.01 13.55 -10.32
N LYS A 102 -3.95 12.24 -10.00
CA LYS A 102 -2.96 11.65 -9.09
C LYS A 102 -2.10 10.64 -9.85
N PRO A 103 -1.00 11.09 -10.48
CA PRO A 103 -0.16 10.22 -11.28
C PRO A 103 0.48 9.11 -10.43
N MET A 104 0.74 7.95 -11.02
CA MET A 104 1.26 6.75 -10.33
C MET A 104 2.77 6.82 -10.02
N ILE A 105 3.34 8.02 -9.83
CA ILE A 105 4.78 8.20 -9.61
C ILE A 105 5.24 7.38 -8.40
N GLY A 106 4.44 7.34 -7.32
CA GLY A 106 4.72 6.50 -6.15
C GLY A 106 4.81 5.02 -6.50
N THR A 107 3.83 4.50 -7.25
CA THR A 107 3.81 3.08 -7.67
C THR A 107 4.95 2.73 -8.62
N VAL A 108 5.32 3.62 -9.54
CA VAL A 108 6.48 3.41 -10.43
C VAL A 108 7.78 3.40 -9.62
N GLN A 109 7.87 4.24 -8.59
CA GLN A 109 9.00 4.23 -7.66
C GLN A 109 9.06 2.94 -6.83
N GLU A 110 7.92 2.43 -6.34
CA GLU A 110 7.84 1.14 -5.64
C GLU A 110 8.31 -0.03 -6.53
N LEU A 111 7.94 -0.02 -7.81
CA LEU A 111 8.43 -0.98 -8.81
C LEU A 111 9.95 -0.92 -8.98
N ALA A 112 10.51 0.29 -9.06
CA ALA A 112 11.96 0.47 -9.15
C ALA A 112 12.67 -0.08 -7.90
N TRP A 113 12.13 0.18 -6.71
CA TRP A 113 12.68 -0.36 -5.46
C TRP A 113 12.60 -1.89 -5.37
N ALA A 114 11.59 -2.51 -5.99
CA ALA A 114 11.45 -3.96 -6.02
C ALA A 114 12.52 -4.66 -6.88
N ASN A 115 13.07 -3.96 -7.87
CA ASN A 115 14.09 -4.47 -8.79
C ASN A 115 15.53 -4.14 -8.39
N ASP A 116 15.70 -3.19 -7.48
CA ASP A 116 17.00 -2.76 -6.93
C ASP A 116 17.55 -3.75 -5.90
#